data_AF-A0A9P6XV54-F1
#
_entry.id   AF-A0A9P6XV54-F1
#
_cell.length_a   1.000
_cell.length_b   1.000
_cell.length_c   1.000
_cell.angle_alpha   90.00
_cell.angle_beta   90.00
_cell.angle_gamma   90.00
#
_symmetry.space_group_name_H-M   'P 1'
#
loop_
_entity.id
_entity.type
_entity.pdbx_description
1 polymer ?
#
loop_
_entity_poly.entity_id
_entity_poly.type
_entity_poly.pdbx_seq_one_letter_code
_entity_poly.pdbx_strand_id
1 'polypeptide(L)'
;MTSLITPQQFAVVRRFKQNLSRYQRNRDLIAVGAYAAGNDPQLDEAIARYPRLEAFLQQDIGENVGYDDAVNQLRASFELRDTYA
;
A
#
# COMPACT_ATOMS: atom_id res chain seq x y z
N MET A 1 -0.50 6.28 -19.49
CA MET A 1 -0.30 5.18 -18.53
C MET A 1 -1.57 4.39 -18.24
N THR A 2 -2.78 4.99 -18.23
CA THR A 2 -4.04 4.25 -17.98
C THR A 2 -4.53 3.41 -19.16
N SER A 3 -3.97 3.59 -20.35
CA SER A 3 -4.34 2.87 -21.58
C SER A 3 -3.78 1.46 -21.69
N LEU A 4 -2.88 1.05 -20.78
CA LEU A 4 -2.19 -0.25 -20.81
C LEU A 4 -2.60 -1.19 -19.67
N ILE A 5 -3.55 -0.78 -18.82
CA ILE A 5 -3.96 -1.52 -17.63
C ILE A 5 -5.47 -1.63 -17.57
N THR A 6 -5.97 -2.72 -16.97
CA THR A 6 -7.42 -2.93 -16.82
C THR A 6 -8.02 -1.95 -15.80
N PRO A 7 -9.32 -1.67 -15.86
CA PRO A 7 -9.99 -0.84 -14.84
C PRO A 7 -9.80 -1.36 -13.42
N GLN A 8 -9.71 -2.69 -13.24
CA GLN A 8 -9.47 -3.33 -11.96
C GLN A 8 -8.05 -3.04 -11.45
N GLN A 9 -7.03 -3.21 -12.29
CA GLN A 9 -5.65 -2.84 -11.95
C GLN A 9 -5.54 -1.36 -11.61
N PHE A 10 -6.21 -0.50 -12.37
CA PHE A 10 -6.21 0.94 -12.11
C PHE A 10 -6.83 1.30 -10.76
N ALA A 11 -7.92 0.63 -10.35
CA ALA A 11 -8.53 0.83 -9.04
C ALA A 11 -7.57 0.46 -7.90
N VAL A 12 -6.85 -0.65 -8.04
CA VAL A 12 -5.84 -1.10 -7.05
C VAL A 12 -4.68 -0.09 -6.96
N VAL A 13 -4.13 0.34 -8.10
CA VAL A 13 -3.05 1.35 -8.13
C VAL A 13 -3.51 2.68 -7.51
N ARG A 14 -4.75 3.10 -7.76
CA ARG A 14 -5.29 4.33 -7.16
C ARG A 14 -5.39 4.20 -5.64
N ARG A 15 -5.86 3.06 -5.13
CA ARG A 15 -5.93 2.79 -3.69
C ARG A 15 -4.53 2.73 -3.06
N PHE A 16 -3.56 2.14 -3.75
CA PHE A 16 -2.15 2.14 -3.34
C PHE A 16 -1.61 3.55 -3.14
N LYS A 17 -1.74 4.40 -4.16
CA LYS A 17 -1.27 5.78 -4.11
C LYS A 17 -1.95 6.59 -3.00
N GLN A 18 -3.24 6.36 -2.75
CA GLN A 18 -3.98 7.03 -1.68
C GLN A 18 -3.44 6.65 -0.29
N ASN A 19 -3.20 5.36 -0.03
CA ASN A 19 -2.65 4.90 1.26
C ASN A 19 -1.24 5.44 1.47
N LEU A 20 -0.38 5.30 0.47
CA LEU A 20 1.00 5.78 0.54
C LEU A 20 1.05 7.31 0.76
N SER A 21 0.25 8.08 0.03
CA SER A 21 0.19 9.54 0.18
C SER A 21 -0.36 9.96 1.55
N ARG A 22 -1.31 9.23 2.12
CA ARG A 22 -1.84 9.50 3.47
C ARG A 22 -0.76 9.25 4.53
N TYR A 23 -0.08 8.11 4.45
CA TYR A 23 1.03 7.81 5.35
C TYR A 23 2.12 8.89 5.24
N GLN A 24 2.58 9.19 4.04
CA GLN A 24 3.65 10.17 3.80
C GLN A 24 3.31 11.56 4.36
N ARG A 25 2.07 12.04 4.17
CA ARG A 25 1.64 13.34 4.71
C ARG A 25 1.59 13.40 6.23
N ASN A 26 1.36 12.27 6.89
CA ASN A 26 1.26 12.18 8.34
C ASN A 26 2.53 11.58 8.98
N ARG A 27 3.56 11.27 8.18
CA ARG A 27 4.80 10.63 8.64
C ARG A 27 5.47 11.46 9.73
N ASP A 28 5.51 12.78 9.58
CA ASP A 28 6.11 13.67 10.57
C ASP A 28 5.34 13.63 11.90
N LEU A 29 4.01 13.64 11.86
CA LEU A 29 3.13 13.51 13.04
C LEU A 29 3.31 12.16 13.75
N ILE A 30 3.46 11.09 12.98
CA ILE A 30 3.74 9.75 13.50
C ILE A 30 5.12 9.71 14.15
N ALA A 31 6.15 10.28 13.50
CA ALA A 31 7.52 10.27 13.98
C ALA A 31 7.71 11.04 15.29
N VAL A 32 6.98 12.13 15.50
CA VAL A 32 6.99 12.88 16.77
C VAL A 32 6.10 12.27 17.86
N GLY A 33 5.42 11.16 17.59
CA GLY A 33 4.52 10.49 18.53
C GLY A 33 3.19 11.22 18.77
N ALA A 34 2.83 12.18 17.91
CA ALA A 34 1.58 12.94 18.01
C ALA A 34 0.38 12.22 17.35
N TYR A 35 0.60 11.02 16.79
CA TYR A 35 -0.45 10.20 16.20
C TYR A 35 -1.20 9.39 17.28
N ALA A 36 -2.53 9.45 17.26
CA ALA A 36 -3.42 8.66 18.10
C ALA A 36 -4.30 7.74 17.25
N ALA A 37 -4.17 6.43 17.44
CA ALA A 37 -4.99 5.43 16.76
C ALA A 37 -6.47 5.60 17.09
N GLY A 38 -7.35 5.40 16.11
CA GLY A 38 -8.81 5.49 16.24
C GLY A 38 -9.41 6.84 15.88
N ASN A 39 -8.60 7.90 15.70
CA ASN A 39 -9.11 9.22 15.31
C ASN A 39 -9.33 9.35 13.79
N ASP A 40 -8.49 8.70 12.98
CA ASP A 40 -8.64 8.64 11.52
C ASP A 40 -8.48 7.19 11.03
N PRO A 41 -9.60 6.47 10.80
CA PRO A 41 -9.56 5.08 10.33
C PRO A 41 -8.80 4.89 9.01
N GLN A 42 -8.73 5.92 8.17
CA GLN A 42 -8.02 5.85 6.89
C GLN A 42 -6.51 6.04 7.07
N LEU A 43 -6.09 6.83 8.05
CA LEU A 43 -4.69 6.93 8.45
C LEU A 43 -4.23 5.66 9.16
N ASP A 44 -5.06 5.12 10.05
CA ASP A 44 -4.81 3.84 10.74
C ASP A 44 -4.60 2.71 9.73
N GLU A 45 -5.48 2.61 8.72
CA GLU A 45 -5.32 1.66 7.62
C GLU A 45 -4.03 1.90 6.83
N ALA A 46 -3.70 3.15 6.53
CA ALA A 46 -2.48 3.50 5.80
C ALA A 46 -1.20 3.11 6.59
N ILE A 47 -1.19 3.35 7.90
CA ILE A 47 -0.08 2.98 8.80
C ILE A 47 0.05 1.46 8.88
N ALA A 48 -1.05 0.75 9.10
CA ALA A 48 -1.04 -0.71 9.19
C ALA A 48 -0.58 -1.38 7.89
N ARG A 49 -0.85 -0.76 6.73
CA ARG A 49 -0.46 -1.28 5.42
C ARG A 49 0.94 -0.84 4.98
N TYR A 50 1.45 0.27 5.51
CA TYR A 50 2.70 0.89 5.04
C TYR A 50 3.87 -0.10 4.92
N PRO A 51 4.18 -0.97 5.90
CA PRO A 51 5.32 -1.90 5.79
C PRO A 51 5.23 -2.83 4.57
N ARG A 52 4.02 -3.27 4.20
CA ARG A 52 3.81 -4.11 3.01
C ARG A 52 3.91 -3.32 1.71
N LEU A 53 3.42 -2.08 1.71
CA LEU A 53 3.52 -1.20 0.54
C LEU A 53 4.99 -0.83 0.29
N GLU A 54 5.76 -0.59 1.35
CA GLU A 54 7.19 -0.32 1.29
C GLU A 54 7.95 -1.54 0.77
N ALA A 55 7.67 -2.73 1.31
CA ALA A 55 8.28 -3.98 0.83
C ALA A 55 7.99 -4.24 -0.65
N PHE A 56 6.77 -3.98 -1.13
CA PHE A 56 6.42 -4.12 -2.54
C PHE A 56 7.17 -3.14 -3.46
N LEU A 57 7.54 -1.96 -2.97
CA LEU A 57 8.30 -0.97 -3.74
C LEU A 57 9.79 -1.26 -3.77
N GLN A 58 10.28 -2.12 -2.89
CA GLN A 58 11.67 -2.54 -2.81
C GLN A 58 11.87 -3.78 -3.66
N GLN A 59 12.88 -3.76 -4.51
CA GLN A 59 13.28 -4.90 -5.33
C GLN A 59 14.81 -4.95 -5.34
N ASP A 60 15.37 -6.13 -5.09
CA ASP A 60 16.83 -6.30 -5.14
C ASP A 60 17.34 -6.21 -6.60
N ILE A 61 18.60 -5.81 -6.77
CA ILE A 61 19.22 -5.66 -8.10
C ILE A 61 19.25 -7.00 -8.86
N GLY A 62 19.35 -8.13 -8.15
CA GLY A 62 19.32 -9.47 -8.73
C GLY A 62 17.90 -10.06 -8.91
N GLU A 63 16.88 -9.39 -8.41
CA GLU A 63 15.51 -9.90 -8.42
C GLU A 63 14.82 -9.59 -9.75
N ASN A 64 14.16 -10.58 -10.33
CA ASN A 64 13.34 -10.43 -11.53
C ASN A 64 11.91 -10.87 -11.20
N VAL A 65 10.96 -9.98 -11.46
CA VAL A 65 9.53 -10.24 -11.25
C VAL A 65 8.81 -10.06 -12.59
N GLY A 66 8.12 -11.10 -13.04
CA GLY A 66 7.28 -11.03 -14.23
C GLY A 66 6.09 -10.10 -14.03
N TYR A 67 5.48 -9.64 -15.13
CA TYR A 67 4.34 -8.71 -15.05
C TYR A 67 3.16 -9.30 -14.26
N ASP A 68 2.79 -10.55 -14.54
CA ASP A 68 1.68 -11.22 -13.86
C ASP A 68 1.96 -11.39 -12.35
N ASP A 69 3.19 -11.74 -12.01
CA ASP A 69 3.63 -11.84 -10.61
C ASP A 69 3.59 -10.49 -9.90
N ALA A 70 4.06 -9.41 -10.55
CA ALA A 70 3.99 -8.06 -10.00
C ALA A 70 2.54 -7.60 -9.77
N VAL A 71 1.63 -7.92 -10.70
CA VAL A 71 0.20 -7.62 -10.57
C VAL A 71 -0.40 -8.42 -9.41
N ASN A 72 -0.05 -9.70 -9.27
CA ASN A 72 -0.53 -10.54 -8.18
C ASN A 72 0.00 -10.07 -6.82
N GLN A 73 1.27 -9.71 -6.72
CA GLN A 73 1.87 -9.15 -5.50
C GLN A 73 1.21 -7.82 -5.10
N LEU A 74 0.96 -6.94 -6.08
CA LEU A 74 0.25 -5.69 -5.82
C LEU A 74 -1.15 -5.95 -5.28
N ARG A 75 -1.89 -6.91 -5.84
CA ARG A 75 -3.22 -7.30 -5.33
C ARG A 75 -3.14 -7.87 -3.92
N ALA A 76 -2.21 -8.79 -3.67
CA ALA A 76 -2.00 -9.41 -2.37
C ALA A 76 -1.70 -8.38 -1.26
N SER A 77 -1.03 -7.27 -1.59
CA SER A 77 -0.79 -6.18 -0.63
C SER A 77 -2.08 -5.51 -0.10
N PHE A 78 -3.21 -5.66 -0.81
CA PHE A 78 -4.53 -5.12 -0.41
C PHE A 78 -5.52 -6.14 0.15
N GLU A 79 -5.36 -7.44 -0.13
CA GLU A 79 -6.38 -8.47 0.14
C GLU A 79 -6.45 -8.98 1.59
N LEU A 80 -5.63 -8.50 2.52
CA LEU A 80 -5.75 -8.90 3.94
C LEU A 80 -6.88 -8.15 4.68
N ARG A 81 -8.10 -8.66 4.52
CA ARG A 81 -9.05 -8.91 5.62
C ARG A 81 -9.07 -10.43 5.86
N ASP A 82 -9.36 -10.86 7.08
CA ASP A 82 -9.46 -12.27 7.52
C ASP A 82 -8.18 -12.95 8.03
N THR A 83 -7.55 -12.40 9.06
CA THR A 83 -6.85 -13.26 10.04
C THR A 83 -7.09 -12.77 11.46
N TYR A 84 -8.37 -12.76 11.84
CA TYR A 84 -8.83 -12.92 13.22
C TYR A 84 -10.21 -13.60 13.14
N ALA A 85 -10.18 -14.93 13.08
CA ALA A 85 -11.26 -15.79 13.55
C ALA A 85 -10.75 -16.48 14.83
#